data_AF-A0A925QNL5-F1
#
_entry.id   AF-A0A925QNL5-F1
#
_cell.length_a   1.000
_cell.length_b   1.000
_cell.length_c   1.000
_cell.angle_alpha   90.00
_cell.angle_beta   90.00
_cell.angle_gamma   90.00
#
_symmetry.space_group_name_H-M   'P 1'
#
loop_
_entity.id
_entity.type
_entity.pdbx_description
1 polymer ?
#
loop_
_entity_poly.entity_id
_entity_poly.type
_entity_poly.pdbx_seq_one_letter_code
_entity_poly.pdbx_strand_id
1 'polypeptide(L)'
;DIVERVQKDVERAFGQHKVKVQVSGREKTIYSIYRKMREKHAGFAQVSDIFGFRIVVPSLTECYVALGVLHQLYKPVPGRFKDYIAIPKANGYQSLHTTLVSPLGTAVEFQVRTDAMHAVAEKGIAAHWLYKSGDKTNAAADAQRLSAMWLQSLVDIQDETRDAVEFLEHVKIDLYPDAVYVFTPRSKILALPRGATPVDFAYAIHSDVGDHMVAAKVNNEPVALRTPLKSGDVVEVITAPGARPNPGWLSMVRTGRARSKIRHYLKNMESEESRALGEKMLTQALRSEGLAMPSSDPADPVAVALWQQLTRWSGNRHRTELMVDIGLGRKIAVIVAKRLAHLMGERGIRPDAVTLTLGRYAQDDGSATQGVVFVDGSEGASIQFAPCCRPIPGDEIVGYLGRGEGLLVHTADCPTGKRLFERDSERWMQVEWAEEMTRQFETMLFILVRNGKGVLAQVASSISAAEADITHLDMDPERSEDSTELRVLVCVRDRVHLAEVLRTVRRAPGAQRVSRYRPA
;
A
#
# COMPACT_ATOMS: atom_id res chain seq x y z
N ASP A 1 61.25 -2.82 9.47
CA ASP A 1 59.93 -3.13 8.91
C ASP A 1 58.92 -2.03 9.32
N ILE A 2 58.04 -1.57 8.42
CA ILE A 2 57.08 -0.48 8.71
C ILE A 2 56.02 -0.95 9.72
N VAL A 3 55.62 -2.22 9.61
CA VAL A 3 54.58 -2.82 10.46
C VAL A 3 55.02 -2.88 11.93
N GLU A 4 56.23 -3.37 12.19
CA GLU A 4 56.79 -3.45 13.55
C GLU A 4 56.96 -2.07 14.19
N ARG A 5 57.35 -1.05 13.40
CA ARG A 5 57.54 0.30 13.92
C ARG A 5 56.21 0.92 14.36
N VAL A 6 55.19 0.83 13.50
CA VAL A 6 53.84 1.32 13.84
C VAL A 6 53.27 0.54 15.02
N GLN A 7 53.48 -0.78 15.09
CA GLN A 7 53.05 -1.58 16.23
C GLN A 7 53.70 -1.12 17.54
N LYS A 8 55.03 -0.95 17.58
CA LYS A 8 55.75 -0.47 18.77
C LYS A 8 55.33 0.92 19.21
N ASP A 9 55.09 1.83 18.27
CA ASP A 9 54.66 3.20 18.58
C ASP A 9 53.23 3.21 19.16
N VAL A 10 52.35 2.38 18.62
CA VAL A 10 50.97 2.19 19.11
C VAL A 10 50.97 1.54 20.50
N GLU A 11 51.74 0.46 20.71
CA GLU A 11 51.89 -0.19 22.02
C GLU A 11 52.44 0.76 23.08
N ARG A 12 53.42 1.60 22.73
CA ARG A 12 53.96 2.63 23.64
C ARG A 12 52.90 3.66 24.01
N ALA A 13 52.12 4.15 23.04
CA ALA A 13 51.07 5.13 23.27
C ALA A 13 49.96 4.59 24.18
N PHE A 14 49.56 3.32 23.98
CA PHE A 14 48.58 2.64 24.83
C PHE A 14 49.13 2.37 26.25
N GLY A 15 50.41 2.01 26.37
CA GLY A 15 51.08 1.83 27.66
C GLY A 15 51.11 3.11 28.51
N GLN A 16 51.34 4.27 27.89
CA GLN A 16 51.31 5.57 28.58
C GLN A 16 49.92 5.91 29.14
N HIS A 17 48.86 5.49 28.45
CA HIS A 17 47.48 5.73 28.85
C HIS A 17 46.89 4.61 29.73
N LYS A 18 47.70 3.62 30.12
CA LYS A 18 47.31 2.46 30.95
C LYS A 18 46.13 1.65 30.38
N VAL A 19 45.97 1.63 29.05
CA VAL A 19 44.93 0.84 28.37
C VAL A 19 45.52 -0.52 27.99
N LYS A 20 44.89 -1.62 28.42
CA LYS A 20 45.31 -2.97 28.04
C LYS A 20 44.79 -3.27 26.64
N VAL A 21 45.70 -3.42 25.68
CA VAL A 21 45.37 -3.69 24.28
C VAL A 21 46.12 -4.91 23.77
N GLN A 22 45.49 -5.67 22.87
CA GLN A 22 46.17 -6.62 22.01
C GLN A 22 46.25 -6.03 20.60
N VAL A 23 47.46 -5.70 20.16
CA VAL A 23 47.72 -5.16 18.83
C VAL A 23 48.22 -6.27 17.93
N SER A 24 47.58 -6.45 16.77
CA SER A 24 48.00 -7.39 15.74
C SER A 24 48.06 -6.71 14.38
N GLY A 25 49.20 -6.86 13.70
CA GLY A 25 49.34 -6.48 12.29
C GLY A 25 48.54 -7.45 11.41
N ARG A 26 47.77 -6.91 10.48
CA ARG A 26 47.01 -7.69 9.50
C ARG A 26 47.32 -7.18 8.10
N GLU A 27 47.87 -8.07 7.29
CA GLU A 27 47.99 -7.85 5.85
C GLU A 27 46.66 -8.16 5.15
N LYS A 28 46.28 -7.32 4.19
CA LYS A 28 45.11 -7.60 3.35
C LYS A 28 45.39 -8.78 2.43
N THR A 29 44.40 -9.65 2.26
CA THR A 29 44.49 -10.76 1.30
C THR A 29 44.57 -10.25 -0.13
N ILE A 30 45.29 -10.97 -0.99
CA ILE A 30 45.51 -10.63 -2.41
C ILE A 30 44.17 -10.38 -3.12
N TYR A 31 43.16 -11.22 -2.88
CA TYR A 31 41.82 -11.06 -3.45
C TYR A 31 41.14 -9.74 -3.04
N SER A 32 41.32 -9.31 -1.78
CA SER A 32 40.74 -8.05 -1.28
C SER A 32 41.39 -6.83 -1.93
N ILE A 33 42.70 -6.90 -2.18
CA ILE A 33 43.47 -5.86 -2.89
C ILE A 33 42.98 -5.78 -4.34
N TYR A 34 42.91 -6.90 -5.05
CA TYR A 34 42.40 -6.98 -6.42
C TYR A 34 40.98 -6.42 -6.56
N ARG A 35 40.07 -6.82 -5.66
CA ARG A 35 38.68 -6.35 -5.68
C ARG A 35 38.58 -4.83 -5.53
N LYS A 36 39.38 -4.23 -4.63
CA LYS A 36 39.42 -2.77 -4.43
C LYS A 36 39.97 -2.03 -5.63
N MET A 37 41.00 -2.55 -6.27
CA MET A 37 41.54 -1.97 -7.52
C MET A 37 40.46 -1.93 -8.60
N ARG A 38 39.69 -3.02 -8.74
CA ARG A 38 38.62 -3.13 -9.73
C ARG A 38 37.43 -2.22 -9.41
N GLU A 39 36.93 -2.22 -8.17
CA GLU A 39 35.76 -1.40 -7.77
C GLU A 39 36.04 0.11 -7.82
N LYS A 40 37.27 0.54 -7.48
CA LYS A 40 37.65 1.97 -7.45
C LYS A 40 38.36 2.48 -8.69
N HIS A 41 38.63 1.60 -9.65
CA HIS A 41 39.40 1.90 -10.87
C HIS A 41 40.74 2.58 -10.55
N ALA A 42 41.37 2.16 -9.45
CA ALA A 42 42.59 2.76 -8.92
C ALA A 42 43.81 1.88 -9.22
N GLY A 43 44.93 2.50 -9.59
CA GLY A 43 46.21 1.81 -9.78
C GLY A 43 46.75 1.24 -8.46
N PHE A 44 47.61 0.21 -8.51
CA PHE A 44 48.16 -0.44 -7.32
C PHE A 44 48.85 0.56 -6.36
N ALA A 45 49.57 1.53 -6.91
CA ALA A 45 50.24 2.60 -6.14
C ALA A 45 49.27 3.51 -5.35
N GLN A 46 47.98 3.55 -5.73
CA GLN A 46 46.95 4.35 -5.05
C GLN A 46 46.20 3.54 -3.97
N VAL A 47 46.44 2.23 -3.87
CA VAL A 47 45.88 1.38 -2.82
C VAL A 47 46.71 1.57 -1.55
N SER A 48 46.46 2.69 -0.88
CA SER A 48 47.23 3.13 0.29
C SER A 48 46.91 2.35 1.57
N ASP A 49 46.00 1.38 1.54
CA ASP A 49 45.45 0.71 2.71
C ASP A 49 45.86 -0.77 2.81
N ILE A 50 47.04 -1.15 2.31
CA ILE A 50 47.52 -2.53 2.31
C ILE A 50 47.73 -3.04 3.75
N PHE A 51 48.19 -2.16 4.64
CA PHE A 51 48.47 -2.46 6.04
C PHE A 51 47.30 -2.07 6.94
N GLY A 52 46.77 -3.05 7.67
CA GLY A 52 45.76 -2.83 8.70
C GLY A 52 46.26 -3.30 10.07
N PHE A 53 45.82 -2.64 11.12
CA PHE A 53 46.05 -3.08 12.49
C PHE A 53 44.74 -3.36 13.17
N ARG A 54 44.72 -4.46 13.91
CA ARG A 54 43.59 -4.87 14.74
C ARG A 54 43.97 -4.66 16.20
N ILE A 55 43.11 -3.94 16.90
CA ILE A 55 43.24 -3.64 18.31
C ILE A 55 42.05 -4.27 19.02
N VAL A 56 42.35 -5.22 19.91
CA VAL A 56 41.35 -5.87 20.75
C VAL A 56 41.47 -5.32 22.16
N VAL A 57 40.35 -4.86 22.70
CA VAL A 57 40.21 -4.30 24.06
C VAL A 57 39.16 -5.08 24.86
N PRO A 58 39.23 -5.07 26.20
CA PRO A 58 38.30 -5.85 27.02
C PRO A 58 36.89 -5.26 27.06
N SER A 59 36.72 -3.94 26.99
CA SER A 59 35.41 -3.27 27.15
C SER A 59 35.02 -2.35 25.99
N LEU A 60 33.71 -2.07 25.86
CA LEU A 60 33.18 -1.17 24.84
C LEU A 60 33.63 0.29 25.08
N THR A 61 33.69 0.73 26.33
CA THR A 61 34.21 2.06 26.69
C THR A 61 35.66 2.21 26.23
N GLU A 62 36.47 1.17 26.42
CA GLU A 62 37.86 1.16 25.98
C GLU A 62 38.03 1.20 24.46
N CYS A 63 37.02 0.80 23.67
CA CYS A 63 37.09 0.96 22.21
C CYS A 63 37.16 2.45 21.81
N TYR A 64 36.36 3.29 22.45
CA TYR A 64 36.33 4.73 22.16
C TYR A 64 37.51 5.47 22.78
N VAL A 65 37.95 5.06 23.98
CA VAL A 65 39.21 5.56 24.56
C VAL A 65 40.37 5.23 23.62
N ALA A 66 40.41 4.01 23.08
CA ALA A 66 41.46 3.59 22.17
C ALA A 66 41.43 4.35 20.84
N LEU A 67 40.25 4.66 20.33
CA LEU A 67 40.09 5.55 19.18
C LEU A 67 40.71 6.93 19.45
N GLY A 68 40.45 7.51 20.64
CA GLY A 68 41.01 8.79 21.05
C GLY A 68 42.55 8.78 21.10
N VAL A 69 43.13 7.74 21.71
CA VAL A 69 44.59 7.56 21.78
C VAL A 69 45.20 7.47 20.38
N LEU A 70 44.56 6.74 19.46
CA LEU A 70 45.03 6.63 18.07
C LEU A 70 44.95 7.95 17.31
N HIS A 71 43.89 8.74 17.51
CA HIS A 71 43.71 10.05 16.88
C HIS A 71 44.68 11.11 17.43
N GLN A 72 45.16 10.92 18.67
CA GLN A 72 46.22 11.75 19.24
C GLN A 72 47.60 11.37 18.67
N LEU A 73 47.84 10.08 18.41
CA LEU A 73 49.10 9.59 17.87
C LEU A 73 49.26 9.92 16.37
N TYR A 74 48.19 9.76 15.59
CA TYR A 74 48.19 9.96 14.14
C TYR A 74 46.98 10.75 13.66
N LYS A 75 47.15 11.54 12.59
CA LYS A 75 46.08 12.38 12.06
C LYS A 75 45.03 11.53 11.30
N PRO A 76 43.73 11.65 11.63
CA PRO A 76 42.67 10.93 10.93
C PRO A 76 42.42 11.50 9.53
N VAL A 77 42.11 10.61 8.58
CA VAL A 77 41.69 11.00 7.24
C VAL A 77 40.19 11.32 7.26
N PRO A 78 39.77 12.54 6.85
CA PRO A 78 38.35 12.91 6.80
C PRO A 78 37.50 11.92 5.99
N GLY A 79 36.31 11.60 6.49
CA GLY A 79 35.37 10.69 5.82
C GLY A 79 35.76 9.20 5.83
N ARG A 80 36.86 8.83 6.50
CA ARG A 80 37.31 7.43 6.65
C ARG A 80 37.20 6.87 8.07
N PHE A 81 36.32 7.45 8.86
CA PHE A 81 35.88 6.89 10.14
C PHE A 81 34.52 6.23 9.98
N LYS A 82 34.35 5.01 10.49
CA LYS A 82 33.08 4.28 10.50
C LYS A 82 32.88 3.58 11.83
N ASP A 83 31.75 3.88 12.46
CA ASP A 83 31.36 3.28 13.73
C ASP A 83 30.38 2.11 13.50
N TYR A 84 30.92 0.91 13.33
CA TYR A 84 30.09 -0.30 13.25
C TYR A 84 29.71 -0.87 14.62
N ILE A 85 30.13 -0.23 15.73
CA ILE A 85 29.64 -0.60 17.05
C ILE A 85 28.25 -0.02 17.24
N ALA A 86 28.07 1.27 16.93
CA ALA A 86 26.78 1.95 16.96
C ALA A 86 25.84 1.50 15.82
N ILE A 87 26.39 1.23 14.64
CA ILE A 87 25.62 0.79 13.46
C ILE A 87 26.21 -0.53 12.92
N PRO A 88 25.83 -1.69 13.51
CA PRO A 88 26.33 -2.99 13.07
C PRO A 88 26.00 -3.29 11.61
N LYS A 89 26.84 -4.08 10.95
CA LYS A 89 26.51 -4.60 9.60
C LYS A 89 25.45 -5.69 9.68
N ALA A 90 24.77 -5.95 8.57
CA ALA A 90 23.72 -6.99 8.47
C ALA A 90 24.15 -8.38 8.95
N ASN A 91 25.44 -8.72 8.83
CA ASN A 91 26.00 -9.99 9.30
C ASN A 91 26.39 -9.99 10.80
N GLY A 92 26.00 -8.97 11.56
CA GLY A 92 26.35 -8.79 12.97
C GLY A 92 27.78 -8.29 13.21
N TYR A 93 28.52 -7.88 12.17
CA TYR A 93 29.89 -7.38 12.33
C TYR A 93 29.91 -6.03 13.06
N GLN A 94 30.70 -5.96 14.15
CA GLN A 94 30.90 -4.77 14.97
C GLN A 94 32.41 -4.47 15.13
N SER A 95 32.80 -3.22 14.85
CA SER A 95 34.16 -2.68 15.06
C SER A 95 34.19 -1.18 14.73
N LEU A 96 35.05 -0.41 15.38
CA LEU A 96 35.39 0.94 14.95
C LEU A 96 36.48 0.89 13.88
N HIS A 97 36.24 1.49 12.72
CA HIS A 97 37.22 1.58 11.64
C HIS A 97 37.66 3.02 11.49
N THR A 98 38.97 3.26 11.53
CA THR A 98 39.55 4.58 11.28
C THR A 98 40.78 4.44 10.39
N THR A 99 40.90 5.31 9.37
CA THR A 99 42.14 5.41 8.60
C THR A 99 42.95 6.59 9.09
N LEU A 100 44.20 6.35 9.47
CA LEU A 100 45.12 7.34 10.02
C LEU A 100 46.35 7.47 9.13
N VAL A 101 46.95 8.66 9.10
CA VAL A 101 48.18 8.91 8.34
C VAL A 101 49.39 8.84 9.28
N SER A 102 50.29 7.90 9.01
CA SER A 102 51.57 7.80 9.70
C SER A 102 52.46 9.01 9.35
N PRO A 103 53.40 9.44 10.23
CA PRO A 103 54.37 10.50 9.92
C PRO A 103 55.20 10.24 8.65
N LEU A 104 55.29 8.99 8.20
CA LEU A 104 55.95 8.59 6.95
C LEU A 104 55.07 8.77 5.70
N GLY A 105 53.87 9.36 5.83
CA GLY A 105 52.92 9.61 4.74
C GLY A 105 52.10 8.39 4.31
N THR A 106 52.30 7.22 4.94
CA THR A 106 51.53 6.01 4.66
C THR A 106 50.20 6.00 5.41
N ALA A 107 49.12 5.66 4.71
CA ALA A 107 47.80 5.51 5.32
C ALA A 107 47.70 4.11 5.95
N VAL A 108 47.20 4.06 7.19
CA VAL A 108 47.08 2.83 7.97
C VAL A 108 45.65 2.72 8.48
N GLU A 109 45.03 1.57 8.25
CA GLU A 109 43.67 1.29 8.71
C GLU A 109 43.70 0.62 10.08
N PHE A 110 43.06 1.22 11.09
CA PHE A 110 42.91 0.66 12.42
C PHE A 110 41.49 0.15 12.64
N GLN A 111 41.39 -1.06 13.19
CA GLN A 111 40.14 -1.71 13.55
C GLN A 111 40.15 -1.96 15.06
N VAL A 112 39.30 -1.26 15.80
CA VAL A 112 39.17 -1.41 17.25
C VAL A 112 37.89 -2.17 17.57
N ARG A 113 37.96 -3.17 18.44
CA ARG A 113 36.80 -3.99 18.84
C ARG A 113 37.06 -4.72 20.16
N THR A 114 36.00 -5.25 20.77
CA THR A 114 36.14 -6.09 21.96
C THR A 114 36.50 -7.53 21.64
N ASP A 115 36.92 -8.32 22.64
CA ASP A 115 37.13 -9.77 22.48
C ASP A 115 35.88 -10.49 21.96
N ALA A 116 34.70 -10.14 22.48
CA ALA A 116 33.42 -10.70 22.03
C ALA A 116 33.13 -10.34 20.56
N MET A 117 33.31 -9.07 20.18
CA MET A 117 33.15 -8.60 18.79
C MET A 117 34.19 -9.25 17.86
N HIS A 118 35.40 -9.49 18.35
CA HIS A 118 36.44 -10.17 17.61
C HIS A 118 36.04 -11.61 17.28
N ALA A 119 35.51 -12.35 18.26
CA ALA A 119 35.04 -13.72 18.07
C ALA A 119 33.92 -13.82 17.02
N VAL A 120 32.92 -12.94 17.10
CA VAL A 120 31.81 -12.86 16.11
C VAL A 120 32.35 -12.55 14.71
N ALA A 121 33.32 -11.66 14.60
CA ALA A 121 33.87 -11.27 13.31
C ALA A 121 34.75 -12.34 12.63
N GLU A 122 35.39 -13.22 13.39
CA GLU A 122 36.22 -14.31 12.82
C GLU A 122 35.42 -15.59 12.58
N LYS A 123 34.59 -15.99 13.56
CA LYS A 123 33.90 -17.28 13.57
C LYS A 123 32.42 -17.16 13.17
N GLY A 124 31.93 -15.95 12.93
CA GLY A 124 30.53 -15.69 12.57
C GLY A 124 29.57 -16.17 13.64
N ILE A 125 28.38 -16.61 13.20
CA ILE A 125 27.27 -17.07 14.05
C ILE A 125 27.67 -18.29 14.92
N ALA A 126 28.64 -19.10 14.48
CA ALA A 126 29.14 -20.26 15.23
C ALA A 126 29.88 -19.90 16.52
N ALA A 127 30.41 -18.67 16.64
CA ALA A 127 31.06 -18.19 17.86
C ALA A 127 30.09 -18.13 19.05
N HIS A 128 28.80 -17.90 18.76
CA HIS A 128 27.76 -17.65 19.76
C HIS A 128 27.33 -18.92 20.53
N TRP A 129 27.72 -20.10 20.05
CA TRP A 129 27.45 -21.39 20.72
C TRP A 129 28.55 -21.79 21.72
N LEU A 130 29.82 -21.47 21.45
CA LEU A 130 30.94 -21.91 22.28
C LEU A 130 31.12 -21.14 23.59
N TYR A 131 30.63 -19.90 23.69
CA TYR A 131 30.79 -19.07 24.89
C TYR A 131 29.54 -19.04 25.79
N LYS A 132 28.54 -19.86 25.46
CA LYS A 132 27.19 -19.84 26.06
C LYS A 132 27.04 -20.65 27.35
N SER A 133 28.13 -20.94 28.06
CA SER A 133 28.11 -21.58 29.38
C SER A 133 28.44 -20.62 30.53
N GLY A 134 28.73 -19.34 30.25
CA GLY A 134 29.07 -18.36 31.27
C GLY A 134 28.51 -16.98 30.97
N ASP A 135 27.41 -16.67 31.65
CA ASP A 135 26.97 -15.33 32.04
C ASP A 135 25.93 -14.56 31.19
N LYS A 136 24.99 -13.95 31.93
CA LYS A 136 23.72 -13.36 31.47
C LYS A 136 23.87 -11.85 31.32
N THR A 137 23.96 -11.32 30.09
CA THR A 137 23.73 -9.87 29.86
C THR A 137 22.97 -9.58 28.56
N ASN A 138 22.14 -8.54 28.64
CA ASN A 138 21.04 -8.15 27.73
C ASN A 138 21.42 -7.80 26.28
N ALA A 139 22.70 -7.77 25.90
CA ALA A 139 23.11 -7.51 24.50
C ALA A 139 22.78 -8.68 23.54
N ALA A 140 22.61 -9.89 24.07
CA ALA A 140 22.20 -11.08 23.32
C ALA A 140 20.75 -11.01 22.81
N ALA A 141 19.89 -10.18 23.43
CA ALA A 141 18.49 -10.07 23.04
C ALA A 141 18.31 -9.29 21.72
N ASP A 142 19.13 -8.28 21.45
CA ASP A 142 18.92 -7.39 20.30
C ASP A 142 19.41 -7.98 18.96
N ALA A 143 20.52 -8.72 18.96
CA ALA A 143 20.97 -9.45 17.76
C ALA A 143 20.04 -10.64 17.43
N GLN A 144 19.50 -11.29 18.46
CA GLN A 144 18.51 -12.35 18.31
C GLN A 144 17.15 -11.77 17.88
N ARG A 145 16.79 -10.55 18.30
CA ARG A 145 15.62 -9.80 17.81
C ARG A 145 15.75 -9.38 16.36
N LEU A 146 16.90 -8.87 15.91
CA LEU A 146 17.09 -8.49 14.50
C LEU A 146 17.01 -9.71 13.57
N SER A 147 17.59 -10.83 13.99
CA SER A 147 17.53 -12.11 13.26
C SER A 147 16.11 -12.70 13.28
N ALA A 148 15.43 -12.62 14.43
CA ALA A 148 14.04 -13.02 14.55
C ALA A 148 13.14 -12.11 13.70
N MET A 149 13.30 -10.79 13.71
CA MET A 149 12.49 -9.85 12.91
C MET A 149 12.63 -10.09 11.41
N TRP A 150 13.82 -10.42 10.91
CA TRP A 150 14.01 -10.74 9.49
C TRP A 150 13.35 -12.07 9.13
N LEU A 151 13.56 -13.11 9.93
CA LEU A 151 12.89 -14.42 9.73
C LEU A 151 11.37 -14.32 9.93
N GLN A 152 10.92 -13.53 10.89
CA GLN A 152 9.50 -13.32 11.20
C GLN A 152 8.84 -12.48 10.12
N SER A 153 9.51 -11.48 9.55
CA SER A 153 9.02 -10.79 8.36
C SER A 153 8.87 -11.73 7.17
N LEU A 154 9.75 -12.72 7.00
CA LEU A 154 9.65 -13.72 5.94
C LEU A 154 8.53 -14.75 6.20
N VAL A 155 8.33 -15.15 7.46
CA VAL A 155 7.25 -16.04 7.90
C VAL A 155 5.89 -15.35 7.83
N ASP A 156 5.79 -14.09 8.29
CA ASP A 156 4.58 -13.25 8.17
C ASP A 156 4.16 -13.08 6.71
N ILE A 157 5.13 -12.92 5.79
CA ILE A 157 4.84 -12.88 4.35
C ILE A 157 4.31 -14.24 3.87
N GLN A 158 4.88 -15.36 4.33
CA GLN A 158 4.46 -16.72 3.95
C GLN A 158 3.04 -17.05 4.43
N ASP A 159 2.66 -16.64 5.65
CA ASP A 159 1.32 -16.88 6.18
C ASP A 159 0.23 -16.06 5.43
N GLU A 160 0.61 -14.93 4.80
CA GLU A 160 -0.32 -14.03 4.11
C GLU A 160 -0.35 -14.20 2.58
N THR A 161 0.76 -14.59 1.95
CA THR A 161 0.84 -14.79 0.49
C THR A 161 0.66 -16.26 0.11
N ARG A 162 -0.50 -16.58 -0.50
CA ARG A 162 -0.78 -17.92 -1.08
C ARG A 162 -0.18 -18.12 -2.48
N ASP A 163 0.53 -17.14 -3.02
CA ASP A 163 1.13 -17.16 -4.36
C ASP A 163 2.66 -17.11 -4.30
N ALA A 164 3.30 -18.17 -4.81
CA ALA A 164 4.75 -18.37 -4.75
C ALA A 164 5.55 -17.40 -5.65
N VAL A 165 4.92 -16.89 -6.72
CA VAL A 165 5.57 -15.92 -7.62
C VAL A 165 5.68 -14.55 -6.94
N GLU A 166 4.62 -14.14 -6.26
CA GLU A 166 4.57 -12.89 -5.51
C GLU A 166 5.54 -12.89 -4.31
N PHE A 167 5.66 -14.02 -3.62
CA PHE A 167 6.67 -14.23 -2.58
C PHE A 167 8.10 -14.01 -3.09
N LEU A 168 8.46 -14.60 -4.24
CA LEU A 168 9.81 -14.47 -4.81
C LEU A 168 10.14 -13.03 -5.23
N GLU A 169 9.15 -12.28 -5.74
CA GLU A 169 9.35 -10.85 -6.03
C GLU A 169 9.63 -10.05 -4.75
N HIS A 170 8.90 -10.30 -3.67
CA HIS A 170 9.09 -9.62 -2.39
C HIS A 170 10.47 -9.90 -1.79
N VAL A 171 10.91 -11.16 -1.79
CA VAL A 171 12.23 -11.55 -1.28
C VAL A 171 13.37 -10.95 -2.11
N LYS A 172 13.21 -10.88 -3.44
CA LYS A 172 14.23 -10.31 -4.34
C LYS A 172 14.49 -8.82 -4.10
N ILE A 173 13.46 -8.07 -3.69
CA ILE A 173 13.57 -6.63 -3.38
C ILE A 173 14.30 -6.42 -2.05
N ASP A 174 14.00 -7.24 -1.04
CA ASP A 174 14.61 -7.14 0.30
C ASP A 174 16.07 -7.64 0.37
N LEU A 175 16.55 -8.35 -0.65
CA LEU A 175 17.93 -8.88 -0.73
C LEU A 175 18.99 -7.85 -1.21
N TYR A 176 18.62 -6.61 -1.55
CA TYR A 176 19.58 -5.57 -1.95
C TYR A 176 20.05 -4.70 -0.76
N PRO A 177 21.38 -4.52 -0.56
CA PRO A 177 21.96 -4.04 0.71
C PRO A 177 22.01 -2.51 0.91
N ASP A 178 21.36 -1.71 0.06
CA ASP A 178 21.30 -0.26 0.26
C ASP A 178 20.13 0.08 1.20
N ALA A 179 20.34 -0.11 2.51
CA ALA A 179 19.37 0.29 3.54
C ALA A 179 19.50 1.78 3.87
N VAL A 180 18.35 2.45 3.97
CA VAL A 180 18.19 3.83 4.46
C VAL A 180 17.77 3.77 5.92
N TYR A 181 18.42 4.57 6.76
CA TYR A 181 18.10 4.63 8.20
C TYR A 181 17.32 5.89 8.50
N VAL A 182 16.07 5.71 8.91
CA VAL A 182 15.13 6.79 9.23
C VAL A 182 14.72 6.77 10.69
N PHE A 183 14.45 7.94 11.24
CA PHE A 183 14.15 8.16 12.64
C PHE A 183 12.66 8.44 12.82
N THR A 184 12.09 7.87 13.88
CA THR A 184 10.79 8.31 14.41
C THR A 184 10.97 9.58 15.25
N PRO A 185 9.90 10.35 15.52
CA PRO A 185 9.97 11.51 16.42
C PRO A 185 10.39 11.15 17.85
N ARG A 186 10.27 9.88 18.23
CA ARG A 186 10.70 9.31 19.53
C ARG A 186 12.12 8.72 19.48
N SER A 187 12.91 9.08 18.47
CA SER A 187 14.31 8.66 18.29
C SER A 187 14.53 7.15 18.09
N LYS A 188 13.49 6.38 17.76
CA LYS A 188 13.65 4.98 17.31
C LYS A 188 14.09 4.96 15.85
N ILE A 189 15.10 4.14 15.55
CA ILE A 189 15.67 3.97 14.19
C ILE A 189 14.94 2.81 13.50
N LEU A 190 14.52 3.03 12.25
CA LEU A 190 14.02 2.00 11.36
C LEU A 190 14.93 1.92 10.12
N ALA A 191 15.22 0.69 9.69
CA ALA A 191 15.92 0.42 8.44
C ALA A 191 14.89 0.09 7.35
N LEU A 192 14.94 0.83 6.24
CA LEU A 192 14.07 0.65 5.07
C LEU A 192 14.92 0.51 3.80
N PRO A 193 14.43 -0.12 2.73
CA PRO A 193 15.18 -0.20 1.48
C PRO A 193 15.34 1.18 0.81
N ARG A 194 16.38 1.34 -0.01
CA ARG A 194 16.62 2.57 -0.77
C ARG A 194 15.44 2.94 -1.64
N GLY A 195 15.01 4.20 -1.53
CA GLY A 195 13.85 4.72 -2.26
C GLY A 195 12.52 4.43 -1.59
N ALA A 196 12.51 3.91 -0.35
CA ALA A 196 11.31 3.80 0.46
C ALA A 196 10.64 5.17 0.66
N THR A 197 9.33 5.15 0.75
CA THR A 197 8.46 6.32 0.89
C THR A 197 7.97 6.47 2.34
N PRO A 198 7.39 7.64 2.72
CA PRO A 198 6.70 7.78 3.99
C PRO A 198 5.60 6.73 4.23
N VAL A 199 4.96 6.23 3.16
CA VAL A 199 3.96 5.16 3.25
C VAL A 199 4.62 3.84 3.67
N ASP A 200 5.76 3.49 3.08
CA ASP A 200 6.56 2.33 3.51
C ASP A 200 6.94 2.42 5.00
N PHE A 201 7.33 3.62 5.45
CA PHE A 201 7.66 3.88 6.85
C PHE A 201 6.45 3.70 7.79
N ALA A 202 5.27 4.18 7.40
CA ALA A 202 4.05 4.02 8.19
C ALA A 202 3.69 2.53 8.40
N TYR A 203 3.70 1.74 7.31
CA TYR A 203 3.44 0.30 7.37
C TYR A 203 4.56 -0.51 8.06
N ALA A 204 5.78 0.02 8.12
CA ALA A 204 6.87 -0.56 8.90
C ALA A 204 6.71 -0.33 10.41
N ILE A 205 6.03 0.75 10.83
CA ILE A 205 5.65 0.98 12.22
C ILE A 205 4.50 0.04 12.61
N HIS A 206 3.38 0.13 11.90
CA HIS A 206 2.19 -0.68 12.14
C HIS A 206 1.20 -0.59 10.96
N SER A 207 0.45 -1.66 10.68
CA SER A 207 -0.58 -1.64 9.62
C SER A 207 -1.62 -0.55 9.85
N ASP A 208 -2.19 -0.46 11.06
CA ASP A 208 -3.18 0.57 11.40
C ASP A 208 -2.69 2.01 11.21
N VAL A 209 -1.39 2.27 11.43
CA VAL A 209 -0.80 3.61 11.20
C VAL A 209 -0.70 3.89 9.71
N GLY A 210 -0.35 2.89 8.91
CA GLY A 210 -0.38 2.98 7.45
C GLY A 210 -1.79 3.14 6.90
N ASP A 211 -2.75 2.37 7.41
CA ASP A 211 -4.13 2.35 6.90
C ASP A 211 -4.85 3.69 7.14
N HIS A 212 -4.58 4.32 8.29
CA HIS A 212 -5.17 5.60 8.66
C HIS A 212 -4.29 6.80 8.29
N MET A 213 -3.26 6.63 7.46
CA MET A 213 -2.34 7.70 7.08
C MET A 213 -3.00 8.72 6.15
N VAL A 214 -2.83 10.01 6.44
CA VAL A 214 -3.29 11.12 5.58
C VAL A 214 -2.11 11.91 5.01
N ALA A 215 -1.14 12.22 5.86
CA ALA A 215 0.01 13.04 5.49
C ALA A 215 1.28 12.60 6.22
N ALA A 216 2.43 13.05 5.72
CA ALA A 216 3.71 12.85 6.37
C ALA A 216 4.48 14.16 6.47
N LYS A 217 5.26 14.30 7.54
CA LYS A 217 6.28 15.33 7.69
C LYS A 217 7.64 14.67 7.76
N VAL A 218 8.63 15.29 7.11
CA VAL A 218 10.03 14.90 7.20
C VAL A 218 10.80 16.10 7.72
N ASN A 219 11.52 15.92 8.83
CA ASN A 219 12.25 16.99 9.52
C ASN A 219 11.36 18.22 9.85
N ASN A 220 10.14 17.95 10.32
CA ASN A 220 9.06 18.92 10.60
C ASN A 220 8.46 19.66 9.39
N GLU A 221 8.88 19.35 8.16
CA GLU A 221 8.31 19.94 6.95
C GLU A 221 7.30 18.98 6.29
N PRO A 222 6.14 19.46 5.83
CA PRO A 222 5.17 18.62 5.13
C PRO A 222 5.73 18.19 3.77
N VAL A 223 5.68 16.88 3.49
CA VAL A 223 6.19 16.31 2.24
C VAL A 223 5.12 15.48 1.53
N ALA A 224 5.24 15.38 0.20
CA ALA A 224 4.41 14.47 -0.58
C ALA A 224 4.70 13.01 -0.19
N LEU A 225 3.65 12.17 -0.16
CA LEU A 225 3.75 10.74 0.16
C LEU A 225 4.65 9.94 -0.79
N ARG A 226 4.93 10.48 -1.98
CA ARG A 226 5.77 9.87 -3.02
C ARG A 226 7.27 10.16 -2.84
N THR A 227 7.63 11.09 -1.94
CA THR A 227 9.02 11.53 -1.77
C THR A 227 9.87 10.39 -1.20
N PRO A 228 11.01 10.05 -1.82
CA PRO A 228 11.89 9.02 -1.28
C PRO A 228 12.63 9.52 -0.05
N LEU A 229 12.67 8.69 1.00
CA LEU A 229 13.33 8.96 2.26
C LEU A 229 14.86 8.84 2.14
N LYS A 230 15.59 9.66 2.92
CA LYS A 230 17.05 9.66 3.00
C LYS A 230 17.52 9.23 4.40
N SER A 231 18.77 8.76 4.47
CA SER A 231 19.36 8.36 5.75
C SER A 231 19.57 9.58 6.62
N GLY A 232 19.07 9.55 7.85
CA GLY A 232 19.09 10.70 8.77
C GLY A 232 17.77 11.44 8.90
N ASP A 233 16.77 11.16 8.05
CA ASP A 233 15.49 11.86 8.08
C ASP A 233 14.66 11.45 9.30
N VAL A 234 14.05 12.44 9.97
CA VAL A 234 13.04 12.23 11.01
C VAL A 234 11.66 12.29 10.38
N VAL A 235 10.94 11.18 10.38
CA VAL A 235 9.64 11.04 9.72
C VAL A 235 8.52 11.00 10.76
N GLU A 236 7.57 11.92 10.65
CA GLU A 236 6.33 11.97 11.43
C GLU A 236 5.15 11.65 10.52
N VAL A 237 4.31 10.69 10.93
CA VAL A 237 3.11 10.27 10.18
C VAL A 237 1.88 10.89 10.84
N ILE A 238 1.03 11.52 10.04
CA ILE A 238 -0.23 12.12 10.48
C ILE A 238 -1.36 11.17 10.09
N THR A 239 -2.11 10.68 11.08
CA THR A 239 -3.21 9.74 10.89
C THR A 239 -4.57 10.37 11.19
N ALA A 240 -5.63 9.86 10.57
CA ALA A 240 -7.01 10.25 10.85
C ALA A 240 -7.93 9.02 10.94
N PRO A 241 -8.91 8.96 11.88
CA PRO A 241 -9.74 7.77 12.10
C PRO A 241 -10.60 7.32 10.91
N GLY A 242 -10.92 8.22 9.99
CA GLY A 242 -11.71 7.92 8.78
C GLY A 242 -10.87 7.76 7.51
N ALA A 243 -9.54 7.84 7.61
CA ALA A 243 -8.66 7.71 6.45
C ALA A 243 -8.61 6.25 5.96
N ARG A 244 -8.54 6.08 4.65
CA ARG A 244 -8.42 4.78 3.99
C ARG A 244 -7.25 4.78 3.01
N PRO A 245 -6.58 3.64 2.78
CA PRO A 245 -5.53 3.53 1.78
C PRO A 245 -6.06 3.86 0.39
N ASN A 246 -5.32 4.67 -0.36
CA ASN A 246 -5.64 4.93 -1.77
C ASN A 246 -4.98 3.84 -2.64
N PRO A 247 -5.71 3.20 -3.59
CA PRO A 247 -5.15 2.22 -4.53
C PRO A 247 -3.90 2.69 -5.27
N GLY A 248 -3.80 4.00 -5.55
CA GLY A 248 -2.63 4.61 -6.17
C GLY A 248 -1.33 4.43 -5.37
N TRP A 249 -1.42 4.13 -4.07
CA TRP A 249 -0.25 3.86 -3.21
C TRP A 249 0.55 2.64 -3.66
N LEU A 250 -0.10 1.65 -4.28
CA LEU A 250 0.56 0.45 -4.81
C LEU A 250 1.62 0.77 -5.87
N SER A 251 1.52 1.91 -6.54
CA SER A 251 2.50 2.35 -7.56
C SER A 251 3.74 3.03 -6.96
N MET A 252 3.65 3.57 -5.75
CA MET A 252 4.74 4.33 -5.11
C MET A 252 5.47 3.57 -4.00
N VAL A 253 4.79 2.64 -3.35
CA VAL A 253 5.32 1.81 -2.26
C VAL A 253 6.41 0.87 -2.80
N ARG A 254 7.53 0.77 -2.09
CA ARG A 254 8.68 -0.07 -2.49
C ARG A 254 8.79 -1.38 -1.72
N THR A 255 8.34 -1.40 -0.48
CA THR A 255 8.47 -2.58 0.38
C THR A 255 7.40 -3.62 0.07
N GLY A 256 7.77 -4.90 0.11
CA GLY A 256 6.83 -6.00 -0.10
C GLY A 256 5.74 -6.04 0.98
N ARG A 257 6.13 -5.77 2.23
CA ARG A 257 5.23 -5.72 3.39
C ARG A 257 4.09 -4.71 3.19
N ALA A 258 4.42 -3.45 2.90
CA ALA A 258 3.39 -2.41 2.72
C ALA A 258 2.50 -2.73 1.51
N ARG A 259 3.07 -3.23 0.40
CA ARG A 259 2.29 -3.60 -0.78
C ARG A 259 1.29 -4.72 -0.48
N SER A 260 1.70 -5.74 0.28
CA SER A 260 0.83 -6.82 0.72
C SER A 260 -0.29 -6.32 1.63
N LYS A 261 0.03 -5.53 2.67
CA LYS A 261 -0.95 -4.97 3.61
C LYS A 261 -2.00 -4.08 2.94
N ILE A 262 -1.58 -3.19 2.05
CA ILE A 262 -2.50 -2.32 1.29
C ILE A 262 -3.45 -3.16 0.45
N ARG A 263 -2.95 -4.16 -0.29
CA ARG A 263 -3.83 -5.02 -1.10
C ARG A 263 -4.79 -5.83 -0.25
N HIS A 264 -4.32 -6.37 0.88
CA HIS A 264 -5.16 -7.11 1.80
C HIS A 264 -6.27 -6.22 2.37
N TYR A 265 -5.95 -4.98 2.76
CA TYR A 265 -6.94 -4.02 3.23
C TYR A 265 -7.99 -3.70 2.15
N LEU A 266 -7.55 -3.34 0.94
CA LEU A 266 -8.44 -3.03 -0.18
C LEU A 266 -9.36 -4.22 -0.50
N LYS A 267 -8.80 -5.43 -0.60
CA LYS A 267 -9.57 -6.65 -0.87
C LYS A 267 -10.60 -6.95 0.22
N ASN A 268 -10.24 -6.76 1.49
CA ASN A 268 -11.17 -6.99 2.59
C ASN A 268 -12.28 -5.94 2.62
N MET A 269 -11.97 -4.68 2.30
CA MET A 269 -12.95 -3.62 2.17
C MET A 269 -13.96 -3.92 1.06
N GLU A 270 -13.48 -4.31 -0.13
CA GLU A 270 -14.35 -4.73 -1.24
C GLU A 270 -15.24 -5.92 -0.86
N SER A 271 -14.68 -6.88 -0.11
CA SER A 271 -15.45 -8.03 0.38
C SER A 271 -16.50 -7.62 1.41
N GLU A 272 -16.20 -6.68 2.30
CA GLU A 272 -17.13 -6.22 3.35
C GLU A 272 -18.28 -5.39 2.76
N GLU A 273 -17.97 -4.51 1.79
CA GLU A 273 -18.97 -3.76 1.01
C GLU A 273 -19.88 -4.71 0.22
N SER A 274 -19.28 -5.71 -0.45
CA SER A 274 -20.03 -6.71 -1.21
C SER A 274 -20.90 -7.58 -0.29
N ARG A 275 -20.42 -7.91 0.90
CA ARG A 275 -21.19 -8.62 1.92
C ARG A 275 -22.40 -7.82 2.36
N ALA A 276 -22.22 -6.53 2.68
CA ALA A 276 -23.29 -5.65 3.12
C ALA A 276 -24.35 -5.47 2.02
N LEU A 277 -23.92 -5.31 0.76
CA LEU A 277 -24.82 -5.25 -0.39
C LEU A 277 -25.61 -6.57 -0.54
N GLY A 278 -24.93 -7.72 -0.49
CA GLY A 278 -25.58 -9.02 -0.60
C GLY A 278 -26.61 -9.29 0.51
N GLU A 279 -26.33 -8.83 1.73
CA GLU A 279 -27.26 -8.94 2.86
C GLU A 279 -28.51 -8.07 2.65
N LYS A 280 -28.36 -6.83 2.16
CA LYS A 280 -29.49 -5.97 1.77
C LYS A 280 -30.33 -6.62 0.67
N MET A 281 -29.69 -7.11 -0.40
CA MET A 281 -30.36 -7.77 -1.53
C MET A 281 -31.13 -9.02 -1.10
N LEU A 282 -30.53 -9.88 -0.26
CA LEU A 282 -31.19 -11.08 0.23
C LEU A 282 -32.34 -10.75 1.19
N THR A 283 -32.17 -9.76 2.08
CA THR A 283 -33.24 -9.29 2.98
C THR A 283 -34.45 -8.86 2.17
N GLN A 284 -34.21 -8.09 1.11
CA GLN A 284 -35.26 -7.56 0.25
C GLN A 284 -35.97 -8.67 -0.55
N ALA A 285 -35.21 -9.61 -1.10
CA ALA A 285 -35.76 -10.77 -1.78
C ALA A 285 -36.55 -11.72 -0.85
N LEU A 286 -36.20 -11.81 0.43
CA LEU A 286 -36.99 -12.55 1.42
C LEU A 286 -38.28 -11.80 1.80
N ARG A 287 -38.24 -10.47 1.88
CA ARG A 287 -39.44 -9.66 2.14
C ARG A 287 -40.48 -9.83 1.04
N SER A 288 -40.08 -9.94 -0.23
CA SER A 288 -41.03 -10.23 -1.33
C SER A 288 -41.68 -11.61 -1.20
N GLU A 289 -41.03 -12.55 -0.51
CA GLU A 289 -41.58 -13.87 -0.17
C GLU A 289 -42.36 -13.86 1.16
N GLY A 290 -42.52 -12.71 1.81
CA GLY A 290 -43.24 -12.58 3.08
C GLY A 290 -42.48 -13.07 4.31
N LEU A 291 -41.15 -13.19 4.21
CA LEU A 291 -40.30 -13.78 5.24
C LEU A 291 -39.25 -12.79 5.75
N ALA A 292 -38.94 -12.89 7.04
CA ALA A 292 -37.82 -12.16 7.65
C ALA A 292 -36.50 -12.91 7.46
N MET A 293 -35.40 -12.16 7.45
CA MET A 293 -34.06 -12.77 7.43
C MET A 293 -33.85 -13.60 8.70
N PRO A 294 -33.39 -14.87 8.59
CA PRO A 294 -33.05 -15.69 9.75
C PRO A 294 -31.95 -15.03 10.60
N SER A 295 -31.99 -15.26 11.91
CA SER A 295 -31.00 -14.72 12.86
C SER A 295 -29.56 -14.99 12.43
N SER A 296 -28.67 -14.04 12.73
CA SER A 296 -27.21 -14.19 12.61
C SER A 296 -26.55 -14.75 13.86
N ASP A 297 -27.30 -14.94 14.94
CA ASP A 297 -26.78 -15.40 16.22
C ASP A 297 -26.34 -16.87 16.14
N PRO A 298 -25.06 -17.19 16.41
CA PRO A 298 -24.59 -18.58 16.51
C PRO A 298 -25.31 -19.40 17.60
N ALA A 299 -25.94 -18.74 18.58
CA ALA A 299 -26.70 -19.38 19.65
C ALA A 299 -28.11 -19.84 19.21
N ASP A 300 -28.57 -19.47 18.00
CA ASP A 300 -29.83 -19.97 17.43
C ASP A 300 -29.56 -21.24 16.59
N PRO A 301 -29.79 -22.45 17.13
CA PRO A 301 -29.51 -23.69 16.41
C PRO A 301 -30.39 -23.88 15.17
N VAL A 302 -31.58 -23.26 15.14
CA VAL A 302 -32.51 -23.37 14.01
C VAL A 302 -31.96 -22.56 12.83
N ALA A 303 -31.54 -21.33 13.08
CA ALA A 303 -30.92 -20.46 12.08
C ALA A 303 -29.59 -21.04 11.58
N VAL A 304 -28.74 -21.56 12.48
CA VAL A 304 -27.47 -22.19 12.10
C VAL A 304 -27.69 -23.38 11.16
N ALA A 305 -28.66 -24.24 11.44
CA ALA A 305 -28.97 -25.38 10.59
C ALA A 305 -29.53 -24.95 9.21
N LEU A 306 -30.33 -23.88 9.15
CA LEU A 306 -30.82 -23.31 7.89
C LEU A 306 -29.66 -22.78 7.04
N TRP A 307 -28.79 -21.96 7.63
CA TRP A 307 -27.62 -21.41 6.94
C TRP A 307 -26.68 -22.51 6.47
N GLN A 308 -26.43 -23.55 7.27
CA GLN A 308 -25.59 -24.68 6.87
C GLN A 308 -26.17 -25.51 5.71
N GLN A 309 -27.49 -25.65 5.62
CA GLN A 309 -28.12 -26.31 4.48
C GLN A 309 -28.02 -25.45 3.23
N LEU A 310 -28.23 -24.14 3.37
CA LEU A 310 -28.15 -23.18 2.28
C LEU A 310 -26.72 -23.04 1.72
N THR A 311 -25.71 -22.93 2.59
CA THR A 311 -24.31 -22.82 2.17
C THR A 311 -23.80 -24.09 1.49
N ARG A 312 -24.22 -25.27 1.95
CA ARG A 312 -23.94 -26.55 1.26
C ARG A 312 -24.54 -26.61 -0.14
N TRP A 313 -25.79 -26.14 -0.29
CA TRP A 313 -26.44 -26.09 -1.60
C TRP A 313 -25.77 -25.07 -2.53
N SER A 314 -25.37 -23.91 -2.01
CA SER A 314 -24.75 -22.86 -2.82
C SER A 314 -23.29 -23.17 -3.17
N GLY A 315 -22.63 -24.06 -2.43
CA GLY A 315 -21.22 -24.42 -2.55
C GLY A 315 -20.28 -23.53 -1.74
N ASN A 316 -20.79 -22.74 -0.80
CA ASN A 316 -20.03 -21.81 0.03
C ASN A 316 -19.67 -22.43 1.38
N ARG A 317 -18.56 -22.01 1.98
CA ARG A 317 -18.09 -22.51 3.29
C ARG A 317 -18.84 -21.86 4.44
N HIS A 318 -19.13 -20.57 4.32
CA HIS A 318 -19.73 -19.76 5.39
C HIS A 318 -20.82 -18.84 4.84
N ARG A 319 -21.75 -18.41 5.70
CA ARG A 319 -22.78 -17.40 5.36
C ARG A 319 -22.16 -16.15 4.76
N THR A 320 -21.06 -15.67 5.34
CA THR A 320 -20.34 -14.47 4.91
C THR A 320 -19.94 -14.55 3.44
N GLU A 321 -19.43 -15.70 3.01
CA GLU A 321 -19.01 -15.95 1.62
C GLU A 321 -20.22 -16.00 0.67
N LEU A 322 -21.34 -16.58 1.11
CA LEU A 322 -22.59 -16.55 0.35
C LEU A 322 -23.10 -15.11 0.16
N MET A 323 -23.04 -14.26 1.19
CA MET A 323 -23.44 -12.85 1.05
C MET A 323 -22.54 -12.11 0.06
N VAL A 324 -21.23 -12.33 0.11
CA VAL A 324 -20.28 -11.76 -0.86
C VAL A 324 -20.60 -12.23 -2.28
N ASP A 325 -20.88 -13.51 -2.48
CA ASP A 325 -21.23 -14.06 -3.80
C ASP A 325 -22.56 -13.51 -4.35
N ILE A 326 -23.51 -13.18 -3.47
CA ILE A 326 -24.75 -12.49 -3.85
C ILE A 326 -24.45 -11.04 -4.24
N GLY A 327 -23.70 -10.30 -3.42
CA GLY A 327 -23.34 -8.91 -3.71
C GLY A 327 -22.49 -8.74 -4.97
N LEU A 328 -21.61 -9.70 -5.27
CA LEU A 328 -20.83 -9.73 -6.50
C LEU A 328 -21.63 -10.24 -7.72
N GLY A 329 -22.84 -10.76 -7.52
CA GLY A 329 -23.70 -11.26 -8.60
C GLY A 329 -23.38 -12.65 -9.14
N ARG A 330 -22.53 -13.41 -8.44
CA ARG A 330 -22.27 -14.83 -8.73
C ARG A 330 -23.49 -15.69 -8.42
N LYS A 331 -24.26 -15.31 -7.40
CA LYS A 331 -25.55 -15.93 -7.04
C LYS A 331 -26.65 -14.88 -7.09
N ILE A 332 -27.81 -15.25 -7.61
CA ILE A 332 -28.97 -14.35 -7.71
C ILE A 332 -29.75 -14.40 -6.39
N ALA A 333 -29.95 -13.24 -5.74
CA ALA A 333 -30.60 -13.13 -4.43
C ALA A 333 -32.00 -13.78 -4.41
N VAL A 334 -32.80 -13.60 -5.46
CA VAL A 334 -34.16 -14.16 -5.57
C VAL A 334 -34.16 -15.69 -5.56
N ILE A 335 -33.21 -16.32 -6.24
CA ILE A 335 -33.10 -17.80 -6.26
C ILE A 335 -32.73 -18.32 -4.88
N VAL A 336 -31.81 -17.63 -4.21
CA VAL A 336 -31.38 -17.97 -2.84
C VAL A 336 -32.53 -17.75 -1.85
N ALA A 337 -33.29 -16.66 -1.98
CA ALA A 337 -34.45 -16.34 -1.16
C ALA A 337 -35.56 -17.38 -1.32
N LYS A 338 -35.92 -17.78 -2.54
CA LYS A 338 -36.90 -18.85 -2.80
C LYS A 338 -36.48 -20.18 -2.19
N ARG A 339 -35.20 -20.53 -2.30
CA ARG A 339 -34.67 -21.75 -1.69
C ARG A 339 -34.75 -21.69 -0.16
N LEU A 340 -34.39 -20.54 0.42
CA LEU A 340 -34.46 -20.31 1.85
C LEU A 340 -35.92 -20.32 2.35
N ALA A 341 -36.84 -19.71 1.60
CA ALA A 341 -38.28 -19.72 1.87
C ALA A 341 -38.85 -21.15 1.90
N HIS A 342 -38.45 -21.99 0.95
CA HIS A 342 -38.83 -23.41 0.94
C HIS A 342 -38.34 -24.15 2.19
N LEU A 343 -37.06 -23.99 2.56
CA LEU A 343 -36.49 -24.60 3.77
C LEU A 343 -37.15 -24.11 5.07
N MET A 344 -37.55 -22.83 5.10
CA MET A 344 -38.28 -22.25 6.22
C MET A 344 -39.71 -22.80 6.30
N GLY A 345 -40.37 -22.99 5.16
CA GLY A 345 -41.69 -23.61 5.05
C GLY A 345 -41.72 -25.08 5.48
N GLU A 346 -40.70 -25.87 5.12
CA GLU A 346 -40.53 -27.26 5.61
C GLU A 346 -40.44 -27.35 7.14
N ARG A 347 -39.98 -26.27 7.80
CA ARG A 347 -39.88 -26.16 9.26
C ARG A 347 -41.08 -25.45 9.90
N GLY A 348 -42.14 -25.20 9.13
CA GLY A 348 -43.39 -24.62 9.63
C GLY A 348 -43.40 -23.10 9.77
N ILE A 349 -42.35 -22.39 9.31
CA ILE A 349 -42.33 -20.92 9.29
C ILE A 349 -43.15 -20.48 8.08
N ARG A 350 -44.29 -19.82 8.34
CA ARG A 350 -45.19 -19.32 7.31
C ARG A 350 -44.89 -17.86 6.98
N PRO A 351 -45.09 -17.44 5.73
CA PRO A 351 -44.98 -16.04 5.36
C PRO A 351 -46.03 -15.22 6.10
N ASP A 352 -45.62 -14.07 6.63
CA ASP A 352 -46.49 -13.15 7.32
C ASP A 352 -47.29 -12.32 6.29
N ALA A 353 -48.61 -12.28 6.47
CA ALA A 353 -49.54 -11.62 5.56
C ALA A 353 -49.32 -10.10 5.50
N VAL A 354 -48.79 -9.51 6.58
CA VAL A 354 -48.48 -8.06 6.65
C VAL A 354 -47.25 -7.72 5.79
N THR A 355 -46.24 -8.60 5.75
CA THR A 355 -45.05 -8.38 4.92
C THR A 355 -45.33 -8.58 3.43
N LEU A 356 -46.21 -9.54 3.08
CA LEU A 356 -46.66 -9.76 1.70
C LEU A 356 -47.47 -8.59 1.12
N THR A 357 -48.26 -7.90 1.95
CA THR A 357 -49.06 -6.76 1.52
C THR A 357 -48.20 -5.51 1.33
N LEU A 358 -47.23 -5.26 2.22
CA LEU A 358 -46.24 -4.18 2.07
C LEU A 358 -45.35 -4.34 0.82
N GLY A 359 -45.00 -5.57 0.45
CA GLY A 359 -44.23 -5.85 -0.77
C GLY A 359 -45.01 -5.59 -2.07
N ARG A 360 -46.34 -5.79 -2.06
CA ARG A 360 -47.21 -5.60 -3.22
C ARG A 360 -47.63 -4.15 -3.48
N TYR A 361 -47.78 -3.32 -2.45
CA TYR A 361 -48.12 -1.90 -2.64
C TYR A 361 -46.96 -1.04 -3.18
N ALA A 362 -45.73 -1.59 -3.20
CA ALA A 362 -44.55 -0.93 -3.77
C ALA A 362 -44.23 -1.35 -5.23
N GLN A 363 -44.99 -2.28 -5.80
CA GLN A 363 -44.78 -2.78 -7.15
C GLN A 363 -45.96 -2.34 -8.04
N ASP A 364 -45.72 -1.36 -8.90
CA ASP A 364 -46.58 -1.11 -10.05
C ASP A 364 -46.30 -2.21 -11.12
N ASP A 365 -47.35 -2.60 -11.82
CA ASP A 365 -47.62 -3.91 -12.46
C ASP A 365 -46.70 -4.37 -13.62
N GLY A 366 -45.38 -4.09 -13.59
CA GLY A 366 -44.48 -4.52 -14.68
C GLY A 366 -42.97 -4.59 -14.40
N SER A 367 -42.50 -4.30 -13.19
CA SER A 367 -41.05 -4.21 -12.90
C SER A 367 -40.55 -5.29 -11.94
N ALA A 368 -39.28 -5.67 -12.11
CA ALA A 368 -38.64 -6.88 -11.63
C ALA A 368 -38.87 -7.25 -10.15
N THR A 369 -38.85 -8.57 -9.89
CA THR A 369 -38.91 -9.23 -8.57
C THR A 369 -37.74 -8.93 -7.63
N GLN A 370 -36.85 -8.00 -8.01
CA GLN A 370 -35.71 -7.53 -7.23
C GLN A 370 -36.05 -6.12 -6.75
N GLY A 371 -36.23 -5.95 -5.44
CA GLY A 371 -36.62 -4.63 -4.91
C GLY A 371 -35.57 -3.55 -5.16
N VAL A 372 -35.99 -2.29 -4.96
CA VAL A 372 -35.22 -1.08 -5.24
C VAL A 372 -33.96 -0.98 -4.37
N VAL A 373 -32.81 -0.74 -5.00
CA VAL A 373 -31.54 -0.39 -4.34
C VAL A 373 -31.31 1.11 -4.45
N PHE A 374 -31.09 1.79 -3.32
CA PHE A 374 -30.75 3.22 -3.30
C PHE A 374 -29.24 3.41 -3.37
N VAL A 375 -28.80 4.27 -4.28
CA VAL A 375 -27.40 4.55 -4.58
C VAL A 375 -27.06 5.99 -4.22
N ASP A 376 -26.08 6.16 -3.33
CA ASP A 376 -25.64 7.45 -2.79
C ASP A 376 -24.20 7.84 -3.21
N GLY A 377 -23.50 6.93 -3.89
CA GLY A 377 -22.12 7.08 -4.34
C GLY A 377 -21.05 6.68 -3.31
N SER A 378 -21.43 6.23 -2.11
CA SER A 378 -20.51 5.77 -1.05
C SER A 378 -20.12 4.30 -1.17
N GLU A 379 -20.75 3.58 -2.09
CA GLU A 379 -20.81 2.11 -2.17
C GLU A 379 -19.57 1.44 -2.81
N GLY A 380 -18.49 2.21 -2.95
CA GLY A 380 -17.15 1.71 -3.27
C GLY A 380 -17.07 0.83 -4.51
N ALA A 381 -16.55 -0.39 -4.37
CA ALA A 381 -16.27 -1.28 -5.50
C ALA A 381 -17.46 -2.18 -5.90
N SER A 382 -18.43 -2.36 -5.00
CA SER A 382 -19.57 -3.25 -5.21
C SER A 382 -20.62 -2.67 -6.15
N ILE A 383 -20.70 -1.33 -6.24
CA ILE A 383 -21.60 -0.61 -7.14
C ILE A 383 -20.75 0.26 -8.07
N GLN A 384 -20.78 -0.09 -9.35
CA GLN A 384 -20.01 0.59 -10.38
C GLN A 384 -20.95 1.30 -11.35
N PHE A 385 -20.57 2.49 -11.78
CA PHE A 385 -21.33 3.24 -12.78
C PHE A 385 -20.76 2.95 -14.17
N ALA A 386 -21.62 2.58 -15.11
CA ALA A 386 -21.17 2.12 -16.41
C ALA A 386 -20.49 3.25 -17.21
N PRO A 387 -19.25 3.06 -17.71
CA PRO A 387 -18.53 4.09 -18.46
C PRO A 387 -19.18 4.39 -19.81
N CYS A 388 -20.04 3.50 -20.33
CA CYS A 388 -20.73 3.70 -21.60
C CYS A 388 -21.77 4.82 -21.56
N CYS A 389 -22.49 5.00 -20.44
CA CYS A 389 -23.54 6.01 -20.31
C CYS A 389 -23.29 7.03 -19.18
N ARG A 390 -22.35 6.77 -18.27
CA ARG A 390 -21.94 7.70 -17.20
C ARG A 390 -23.14 8.36 -16.51
N PRO A 391 -23.98 7.58 -15.80
CA PRO A 391 -25.19 8.07 -15.14
C PRO A 391 -24.83 9.10 -14.06
N ILE A 392 -25.67 10.13 -13.90
CA ILE A 392 -25.54 11.16 -12.86
C ILE A 392 -26.87 11.32 -12.09
N PRO A 393 -26.85 11.86 -10.87
CA PRO A 393 -28.05 12.07 -10.07
C PRO A 393 -29.14 12.82 -10.82
N GLY A 394 -30.33 12.21 -10.85
CA GLY A 394 -31.51 12.65 -11.60
C GLY A 394 -31.69 11.98 -12.97
N ASP A 395 -30.77 11.12 -13.41
CA ASP A 395 -31.03 10.22 -14.55
C ASP A 395 -31.89 9.04 -14.09
N GLU A 396 -32.78 8.55 -14.96
CA GLU A 396 -33.42 7.25 -14.75
C GLU A 396 -32.37 6.15 -14.91
N ILE A 397 -32.16 5.38 -13.84
CA ILE A 397 -31.11 4.38 -13.74
C ILE A 397 -31.68 2.99 -13.53
N VAL A 398 -30.92 2.00 -13.99
CA VAL A 398 -31.24 0.58 -13.93
C VAL A 398 -29.95 -0.18 -13.60
N GLY A 399 -30.05 -1.18 -12.73
CA GLY A 399 -28.89 -1.96 -12.28
C GLY A 399 -28.80 -3.30 -12.99
N TYR A 400 -27.64 -3.61 -13.54
CA TYR A 400 -27.31 -4.93 -14.06
C TYR A 400 -26.36 -5.64 -13.10
N LEU A 401 -26.77 -6.80 -12.58
CA LEU A 401 -25.95 -7.60 -11.68
C LEU A 401 -24.96 -8.48 -12.47
N GLY A 402 -23.71 -8.01 -12.56
CA GLY A 402 -22.62 -8.67 -13.27
C GLY A 402 -22.25 -10.04 -12.70
N ARG A 403 -21.58 -10.88 -13.48
CA ARG A 403 -21.17 -12.24 -13.07
C ARG A 403 -19.85 -12.20 -12.28
N GLY A 404 -19.84 -11.55 -11.13
CA GLY A 404 -18.65 -11.38 -10.29
C GLY A 404 -18.07 -9.96 -10.29
N GLU A 405 -18.65 -9.05 -11.07
CA GLU A 405 -18.24 -7.64 -11.19
C GLU A 405 -19.05 -6.70 -10.28
N GLY A 406 -20.03 -7.23 -9.54
CA GLY A 406 -20.94 -6.43 -8.72
C GLY A 406 -22.11 -5.83 -9.52
N LEU A 407 -22.72 -4.80 -8.96
CA LEU A 407 -23.86 -4.11 -9.56
C LEU A 407 -23.37 -2.99 -10.48
N LEU A 408 -23.64 -3.13 -11.78
CA LEU A 408 -23.30 -2.15 -12.80
C LEU A 408 -24.52 -1.28 -13.12
N VAL A 409 -24.45 0.00 -12.79
CA VAL A 409 -25.54 0.95 -12.97
C VAL A 409 -25.47 1.58 -14.37
N HIS A 410 -26.54 1.39 -15.14
CA HIS A 410 -26.76 2.00 -16.44
C HIS A 410 -27.87 3.06 -16.37
N THR A 411 -27.90 3.96 -17.35
CA THR A 411 -29.11 4.75 -17.62
C THR A 411 -30.15 3.87 -18.32
N ALA A 412 -31.44 4.09 -18.04
CA ALA A 412 -32.54 3.33 -18.65
C ALA A 412 -32.51 3.35 -20.19
N ASP A 413 -32.02 4.45 -20.76
CA ASP A 413 -31.89 4.65 -22.21
C ASP A 413 -30.62 4.06 -22.83
N CYS A 414 -29.71 3.47 -22.04
CA CYS A 414 -28.43 2.99 -22.56
C CYS A 414 -28.62 1.84 -23.57
N PRO A 415 -28.10 1.95 -24.81
CA PRO A 415 -28.25 0.90 -25.83
C PRO A 415 -27.51 -0.38 -25.44
N THR A 416 -26.33 -0.25 -24.82
CA THR A 416 -25.60 -1.41 -24.25
C THR A 416 -26.42 -2.06 -23.14
N GLY A 417 -27.07 -1.26 -22.29
CA GLY A 417 -27.97 -1.75 -21.25
C GLY A 417 -29.17 -2.51 -21.84
N LYS A 418 -29.84 -1.94 -22.84
CA LYS A 418 -30.99 -2.57 -23.53
C LYS A 418 -30.60 -3.91 -24.16
N ARG A 419 -29.47 -4.00 -24.85
CA ARG A 419 -28.96 -5.28 -25.41
C ARG A 419 -28.66 -6.32 -24.33
N LEU A 420 -28.13 -5.89 -23.18
CA LEU A 420 -27.87 -6.78 -22.04
C LEU A 420 -29.18 -7.21 -21.34
N PHE A 421 -30.19 -6.34 -21.33
CA PHE A 421 -31.53 -6.64 -20.81
C PHE A 421 -32.24 -7.71 -21.63
N GLU A 422 -32.17 -7.64 -22.95
CA GLU A 422 -32.73 -8.66 -23.84
C GLU A 422 -32.09 -10.05 -23.64
N ARG A 423 -30.81 -10.09 -23.25
CA ARG A 423 -30.07 -11.34 -23.07
C ARG A 423 -30.22 -11.97 -21.68
N ASP A 424 -30.16 -11.15 -20.63
CA ASP A 424 -30.07 -11.60 -19.23
C ASP A 424 -31.05 -10.81 -18.33
N SER A 425 -32.34 -10.75 -18.68
CA SER A 425 -33.36 -9.94 -17.98
C SER A 425 -33.48 -10.26 -16.48
N GLU A 426 -33.28 -11.51 -16.07
CA GLU A 426 -33.36 -11.95 -14.67
C GLU A 426 -32.30 -11.34 -13.75
N ARG A 427 -31.23 -10.74 -14.31
CA ARG A 427 -30.14 -10.10 -13.57
C ARG A 427 -30.31 -8.60 -13.41
N TRP A 428 -31.40 -8.05 -13.92
CA TRP A 428 -31.70 -6.64 -13.79
C TRP A 428 -32.49 -6.34 -12.53
N MET A 429 -32.16 -5.21 -11.93
CA MET A 429 -32.84 -4.71 -10.74
C MET A 429 -33.10 -3.22 -10.84
N GLN A 430 -34.15 -2.78 -10.15
CA GLN A 430 -34.48 -1.38 -10.03
C GLN A 430 -33.49 -0.71 -9.07
N VAL A 431 -32.95 0.42 -9.50
CA VAL A 431 -32.00 1.21 -8.74
C VAL A 431 -32.50 2.64 -8.74
N GLU A 432 -32.39 3.32 -7.60
CA GLU A 432 -32.80 4.72 -7.44
C GLU A 432 -31.69 5.52 -6.79
N TRP A 433 -31.69 6.83 -7.03
CA TRP A 433 -30.77 7.73 -6.36
C TRP A 433 -31.23 7.98 -4.93
N ALA A 434 -30.30 7.99 -3.97
CA ALA A 434 -30.59 8.47 -2.62
C ALA A 434 -30.87 10.00 -2.62
N GLU A 435 -31.45 10.51 -1.53
CA GLU A 435 -31.73 11.94 -1.38
C GLU A 435 -30.44 12.76 -1.15
N GLU A 436 -29.48 12.21 -0.42
CA GLU A 436 -28.20 12.86 -0.12
C GLU A 436 -27.04 12.18 -0.87
N MET A 437 -26.38 12.94 -1.74
CA MET A 437 -25.21 12.46 -2.49
C MET A 437 -23.92 12.72 -1.73
N THR A 438 -23.03 11.72 -1.71
CA THR A 438 -21.77 11.80 -0.96
C THR A 438 -20.57 12.26 -1.80
N ARG A 439 -20.71 12.29 -3.14
CA ARG A 439 -19.63 12.64 -4.07
C ARG A 439 -20.13 13.29 -5.37
N GLN A 440 -19.20 13.83 -6.14
CA GLN A 440 -19.45 14.24 -7.53
C GLN A 440 -19.37 13.04 -8.49
N PHE A 441 -20.05 13.15 -9.63
CA PHE A 441 -20.15 12.10 -10.64
C PHE A 441 -19.56 12.56 -11.97
N GLU A 442 -18.90 11.64 -12.65
CA GLU A 442 -18.29 11.92 -13.94
C GLU A 442 -19.31 11.85 -15.07
N THR A 443 -19.27 12.82 -15.98
CA THR A 443 -20.04 12.77 -17.23
C THR A 443 -19.24 13.31 -18.40
N MET A 444 -19.54 12.81 -19.60
CA MET A 444 -18.81 13.19 -20.81
C MET A 444 -19.60 14.23 -21.59
N LEU A 445 -18.92 15.30 -21.99
CA LEU A 445 -19.44 16.36 -22.84
C LEU A 445 -18.82 16.28 -24.23
N PHE A 446 -19.64 16.48 -25.25
CA PHE A 446 -19.22 16.77 -26.61
C PHE A 446 -19.40 18.26 -26.90
N ILE A 447 -18.29 18.89 -27.25
CA ILE A 447 -18.21 20.32 -27.50
C ILE A 447 -17.65 20.50 -28.91
N LEU A 448 -18.49 20.92 -29.84
CA LEU A 448 -18.06 21.34 -31.16
C LEU A 448 -17.58 22.78 -31.07
N VAL A 449 -16.29 23.00 -31.32
CA VAL A 449 -15.68 24.33 -31.27
C VAL A 449 -15.20 24.76 -32.64
N ARG A 450 -15.30 26.06 -32.93
CA ARG A 450 -14.67 26.66 -34.10
C ARG A 450 -13.16 26.75 -33.87
N ASN A 451 -12.37 26.36 -34.86
CA ASN A 451 -10.91 26.48 -34.77
C ASN A 451 -10.49 27.95 -34.61
N GLY A 452 -9.73 28.23 -33.56
CA GLY A 452 -9.29 29.57 -33.23
C GLY A 452 -8.22 29.56 -32.14
N LYS A 453 -7.44 30.64 -32.05
CA LYS A 453 -6.41 30.77 -31.02
C LYS A 453 -7.06 30.91 -29.64
N GLY A 454 -6.67 30.07 -28.69
CA GLY A 454 -7.10 30.14 -27.29
C GLY A 454 -8.49 29.57 -26.99
N VAL A 455 -9.17 28.94 -27.95
CA VAL A 455 -10.53 28.39 -27.76
C VAL A 455 -10.56 27.29 -26.70
N LEU A 456 -9.54 26.44 -26.63
CA LEU A 456 -9.41 25.43 -25.57
C LEU A 456 -9.33 26.05 -24.17
N ALA A 457 -8.55 27.12 -24.01
CA ALA A 457 -8.42 27.83 -22.74
C ALA A 457 -9.73 28.50 -22.33
N GLN A 458 -10.47 29.04 -23.31
CA GLN A 458 -11.79 29.65 -23.06
C GLN A 458 -12.83 28.61 -22.63
N VAL A 459 -12.87 27.44 -23.29
CA VAL A 459 -13.75 26.33 -22.91
C VAL A 459 -13.38 25.81 -21.52
N ALA A 460 -12.10 25.55 -21.25
CA ALA A 460 -11.65 25.10 -19.94
C ALA A 460 -11.99 26.10 -18.83
N SER A 461 -11.73 27.40 -19.07
CA SER A 461 -12.09 28.47 -18.14
C SER A 461 -13.60 28.56 -17.90
N SER A 462 -14.42 28.31 -18.92
CA SER A 462 -15.89 28.33 -18.79
C SER A 462 -16.42 27.15 -17.98
N ILE A 463 -15.77 25.99 -18.08
CA ILE A 463 -16.10 24.80 -17.27
C ILE A 463 -15.71 25.05 -15.80
N SER A 464 -14.49 25.55 -15.55
CA SER A 464 -14.04 25.87 -14.18
C SER A 464 -14.85 27.00 -13.54
N ALA A 465 -15.30 27.99 -14.33
CA ALA A 465 -16.19 29.05 -13.84
C ALA A 465 -17.58 28.54 -13.42
N ALA A 466 -17.99 27.38 -13.93
CA ALA A 466 -19.22 26.69 -13.53
C ALA A 466 -18.98 25.67 -12.39
N GLU A 467 -17.88 25.80 -11.64
CA GLU A 467 -17.51 24.93 -10.51
C GLU A 467 -17.46 23.43 -10.85
N ALA A 468 -17.08 23.10 -12.09
CA ALA A 468 -16.88 21.73 -12.53
C ALA A 468 -15.39 21.43 -12.79
N ASP A 469 -14.94 20.27 -12.32
CA ASP A 469 -13.57 19.79 -12.55
C ASP A 469 -13.47 19.05 -13.89
N ILE A 470 -12.31 19.19 -14.56
CA ILE A 470 -12.00 18.49 -15.81
C ILE A 470 -11.05 17.32 -15.49
N THR A 471 -11.53 16.09 -15.65
CA THR A 471 -10.74 14.88 -15.39
C THR A 471 -9.91 14.48 -16.61
N HIS A 472 -10.50 14.58 -17.79
CA HIS A 472 -9.87 14.17 -19.04
C HIS A 472 -10.38 15.02 -20.19
N LEU A 473 -9.50 15.34 -21.13
CA LEU A 473 -9.84 16.05 -22.35
C LEU A 473 -9.19 15.31 -23.51
N ASP A 474 -10.03 14.92 -24.46
CA ASP A 474 -9.63 14.28 -25.70
C ASP A 474 -10.12 15.14 -26.88
N MET A 475 -9.31 15.15 -27.94
CA MET A 475 -9.56 15.93 -29.15
C MET A 475 -9.49 15.01 -30.35
N ASP A 476 -10.50 15.07 -31.21
CA ASP A 476 -10.49 14.22 -32.41
C ASP A 476 -9.29 14.59 -33.30
N PRO A 477 -8.44 13.61 -33.71
CA PRO A 477 -7.32 13.86 -34.61
C PRO A 477 -7.76 14.28 -36.02
N GLU A 478 -8.98 13.94 -36.45
CA GLU A 478 -9.55 14.39 -37.72
C GLU A 478 -10.01 15.85 -37.62
N ARG A 479 -9.05 16.77 -37.75
CA ARG A 479 -9.32 18.20 -37.81
C ARG A 479 -10.03 18.53 -39.12
N SER A 480 -11.32 18.87 -39.07
CA SER A 480 -11.90 19.71 -40.13
C SER A 480 -11.23 21.09 -40.05
N GLU A 481 -11.04 21.76 -41.20
CA GLU A 481 -10.31 23.04 -41.23
C GLU A 481 -10.98 24.10 -40.33
N ASP A 482 -12.31 24.07 -40.19
CA ASP A 482 -13.10 25.09 -39.49
C ASP A 482 -13.57 24.72 -38.08
N SER A 483 -13.67 23.42 -37.75
CA SER A 483 -14.21 22.96 -36.47
C SER A 483 -13.51 21.73 -35.92
N THR A 484 -13.42 21.65 -34.59
CA THR A 484 -12.87 20.50 -33.86
C THR A 484 -13.89 20.05 -32.82
N GLU A 485 -14.08 18.73 -32.68
CA GLU A 485 -14.86 18.15 -31.60
C GLU A 485 -13.97 17.85 -30.39
N LEU A 486 -14.39 18.34 -29.22
CA LEU A 486 -13.75 18.08 -27.94
C LEU A 486 -14.60 17.10 -27.14
N ARG A 487 -13.97 16.05 -26.62
CA ARG A 487 -14.58 15.12 -25.68
C ARG A 487 -14.02 15.43 -24.30
N VAL A 488 -14.82 16.07 -23.46
CA VAL A 488 -14.38 16.53 -22.14
C VAL A 488 -15.09 15.73 -21.07
N LEU A 489 -14.32 15.03 -20.24
CA LEU A 489 -14.80 14.36 -19.05
C LEU A 489 -14.81 15.34 -17.89
N VAL A 490 -16.00 15.61 -17.34
CA VAL A 490 -16.20 16.57 -16.25
C VAL A 490 -16.85 15.91 -15.04
N CYS A 491 -16.54 16.43 -13.85
CA CYS A 491 -17.20 16.05 -12.60
C CYS A 491 -18.33 17.04 -12.28
N VAL A 492 -19.54 16.52 -12.08
CA VAL A 492 -20.74 17.32 -11.77
C VAL A 492 -21.49 16.72 -10.56
N ARG A 493 -22.21 17.57 -9.82
CA ARG A 493 -23.01 17.14 -8.67
C ARG A 493 -24.29 16.39 -9.10
N ASP A 494 -25.07 17.01 -9.98
CA ASP A 494 -26.36 16.50 -10.43
C ASP A 494 -26.70 17.02 -11.85
N ARG A 495 -27.89 16.66 -12.36
CA ARG A 495 -28.39 17.16 -13.65
C ARG A 495 -28.62 18.68 -13.68
N VAL A 496 -28.92 19.32 -12.56
CA VAL A 496 -29.14 20.77 -12.49
C VAL A 496 -27.81 21.51 -12.70
N HIS A 497 -26.77 21.05 -12.03
CA HIS A 497 -25.39 21.51 -12.18
C HIS A 497 -24.87 21.25 -13.58
N LEU A 498 -25.10 20.06 -14.14
CA LEU A 498 -24.75 19.79 -15.54
C LEU A 498 -25.43 20.77 -16.51
N ALA A 499 -26.71 21.08 -16.30
CA ALA A 499 -27.43 22.02 -17.15
C ALA A 499 -26.82 23.44 -17.06
N GLU A 500 -26.31 23.83 -15.90
CA GLU A 500 -25.58 25.08 -15.71
C GLU A 500 -24.23 25.08 -16.44
N VAL A 501 -23.43 24.02 -16.28
CA VAL A 501 -22.17 23.84 -17.02
C VAL A 501 -22.41 23.92 -18.54
N LEU A 502 -23.41 23.21 -19.06
CA LEU A 502 -23.77 23.25 -20.48
C LEU A 502 -24.18 24.65 -20.95
N ARG A 503 -24.92 25.40 -20.13
CA ARG A 503 -25.33 26.79 -20.43
C ARG A 503 -24.13 27.73 -20.48
N THR A 504 -23.21 27.61 -19.53
CA THR A 504 -22.01 28.45 -19.45
C THR A 504 -21.05 28.16 -20.61
N VAL A 505 -20.79 26.89 -20.91
CA VAL A 505 -19.93 26.49 -22.04
C VAL A 505 -20.53 26.90 -23.38
N ARG A 506 -21.86 26.84 -23.54
CA ARG A 506 -22.53 27.29 -24.78
C ARG A 506 -22.38 28.79 -25.02
N ARG A 507 -22.16 29.59 -23.97
CA ARG A 507 -21.90 31.03 -24.07
C ARG A 507 -20.43 31.36 -24.34
N ALA A 508 -19.54 30.37 -24.27
CA ALA A 508 -18.12 30.57 -24.51
C ALA A 508 -17.86 30.98 -25.98
N PRO A 509 -16.99 31.97 -26.24
CA PRO A 509 -16.62 32.34 -27.59
C PRO A 509 -16.04 31.13 -28.34
N GLY A 510 -16.58 30.82 -29.51
CA GLY A 510 -16.12 29.69 -30.32
C GLY A 510 -16.81 28.36 -30.06
N ALA A 511 -17.63 28.21 -29.03
CA ALA A 511 -18.48 27.02 -28.86
C ALA A 511 -19.69 27.09 -29.81
N GLN A 512 -19.80 26.12 -30.72
CA GLN A 512 -20.91 26.02 -31.67
C GLN A 512 -22.03 25.12 -31.14
N ARG A 513 -21.67 23.95 -30.63
CA ARG A 513 -22.61 22.97 -30.10
C ARG A 513 -22.05 22.34 -28.83
N VAL A 514 -22.90 22.20 -27.82
CA VAL A 514 -22.54 21.57 -26.54
C VAL A 514 -23.66 20.61 -26.17
N SER A 515 -23.32 19.35 -26.02
CA SER A 515 -24.25 18.27 -25.64
C SER A 515 -23.58 17.30 -24.68
N ARG A 516 -24.35 16.74 -23.75
CA ARG A 516 -23.93 15.56 -23.00
C ARG A 516 -23.82 14.38 -23.95
N TYR A 517 -22.77 13.59 -23.82
CA TYR A 517 -22.67 12.31 -24.51
C TYR A 517 -23.80 11.40 -24.02
N ARG A 518 -24.62 10.92 -24.96
CA ARG A 518 -25.51 9.78 -24.75
C ARG A 518 -25.08 8.70 -25.75
N PRO A 519 -24.78 7.47 -25.30
CA PRO A 519 -24.52 6.38 -26.24
C PRO A 519 -25.73 6.20 -27.15
N ALA A 520 -25.51 6.26 -28.46
CA ALA A 520 -26.52 6.10 -29.50
C ALA A 520 -26.75 4.62 -29.86
#